data_AF-A0A943MS84-F1
#
_entry.id   AF-A0A943MS84-F1
#
_cell.length_a   1.000
_cell.length_b   1.000
_cell.length_c   1.000
_cell.angle_alpha   90.00
_cell.angle_beta   90.00
_cell.angle_gamma   90.00
#
_symmetry.space_group_name_H-M   'P 1'
#
loop_
_entity.id
_entity.type
_entity.pdbx_description
1 polymer ?
#
loop_
_entity_poly.entity_id
_entity_poly.type
_entity_poly.pdbx_seq_one_letter_code
_entity_poly.pdbx_strand_id
1 'polypeptide(L)'
;LNDAGVMVSNGFLGIKGKYYHFAASGAMSTGWKQIDGGWYYFASSGAAKQNQWLKSGGKWYYFASDYRMCTGFVEVAGQTYHMSASGAMDTGWKQIGEDWRHFAKSGAMQANQWISGTYWVGADGVMATNAWVDGGKYWVDAEGKYDPNKKPE
;
A
#
# COMPACT_ATOMS: atom_id res chain seq x y z
N LEU A 1 19.74 -23.34 14.91
CA LEU A 1 19.18 -24.40 15.78
C LEU A 1 18.06 -23.76 16.60
N ASN A 2 17.01 -24.48 16.95
CA ASN A 2 16.05 -24.04 17.97
C ASN A 2 16.67 -24.20 19.38
N ASP A 3 15.92 -23.86 20.43
CA ASP A 3 16.40 -23.92 21.82
C ASP A 3 16.77 -25.35 22.28
N ALA A 4 16.30 -26.38 21.55
CA ALA A 4 16.65 -27.78 21.78
C ALA A 4 17.90 -28.23 20.99
N GLY A 5 18.61 -27.31 20.32
CA GLY A 5 19.77 -27.64 19.51
C GLY A 5 19.45 -28.34 18.19
N VAL A 6 18.17 -28.36 17.76
CA VAL A 6 17.72 -29.02 16.53
C VAL A 6 17.74 -28.04 15.36
N MET A 7 18.17 -28.50 14.18
CA MET A 7 18.10 -27.70 12.96
C MET A 7 16.65 -27.37 12.63
N VAL A 8 16.37 -26.07 12.42
CA VAL A 8 15.06 -25.66 11.88
C VAL A 8 15.15 -25.79 10.37
N SER A 9 14.27 -26.61 9.80
CA SER A 9 14.11 -26.80 8.36
C SER A 9 12.63 -26.68 7.99
N ASN A 10 12.38 -26.17 6.78
CA ASN A 10 11.04 -25.91 6.26
C ASN A 10 10.14 -25.13 7.24
N GLY A 11 10.68 -24.09 7.85
CA GLY A 11 10.00 -23.45 8.96
C GLY A 11 10.58 -22.12 9.36
N PHE A 12 9.80 -21.43 10.18
CA PHE A 12 10.16 -20.15 10.73
C PHE A 12 10.82 -20.28 12.10
N LEU A 13 11.67 -19.32 12.44
CA LEU A 13 12.31 -19.22 13.74
C LEU A 13 12.37 -17.75 14.18
N GLY A 14 11.87 -17.49 15.39
CA GLY A 14 12.04 -16.21 16.08
C GLY A 14 13.36 -16.21 16.85
N ILE A 15 14.22 -15.21 16.63
CA ILE A 15 15.47 -15.03 17.36
C ILE A 15 15.57 -13.57 17.80
N LYS A 16 15.55 -13.31 19.11
CA LYS A 16 15.70 -11.96 19.70
C LYS A 16 14.80 -10.91 19.02
N GLY A 17 13.52 -11.25 18.82
CA GLY A 17 12.53 -10.37 18.20
C GLY A 17 12.61 -10.22 16.68
N LYS A 18 13.48 -10.99 16.00
CA LYS A 18 13.55 -11.06 14.54
C LYS A 18 13.03 -12.40 14.04
N TYR A 19 12.41 -12.40 12.86
CA TYR A 19 11.81 -13.59 12.29
C TYR A 19 12.60 -14.04 11.06
N TYR A 20 12.89 -15.33 10.99
CA TYR A 20 13.71 -15.97 9.95
C TYR A 20 12.93 -17.14 9.37
N HIS A 21 13.22 -17.49 8.12
CA HIS A 21 12.71 -18.70 7.49
C HIS A 21 13.87 -19.56 6.97
N PHE A 22 13.77 -20.87 7.17
CA PHE A 22 14.75 -21.84 6.70
C PHE A 22 14.10 -22.78 5.71
N ALA A 23 14.73 -22.96 4.55
CA ALA A 23 14.29 -23.92 3.54
C ALA A 23 14.39 -25.36 4.06
N ALA A 24 13.84 -26.32 3.31
CA ALA A 24 13.95 -27.75 3.65
C ALA A 24 15.40 -28.23 3.81
N SER A 25 16.35 -27.62 3.10
CA SER A 25 17.79 -27.88 3.23
C SER A 25 18.44 -27.31 4.50
N GLY A 26 17.68 -26.57 5.32
CA GLY A 26 18.22 -25.79 6.44
C GLY A 26 18.90 -24.49 6.02
N ALA A 27 18.93 -24.15 4.73
CA ALA A 27 19.46 -22.88 4.27
C ALA A 27 18.53 -21.72 4.67
N MET A 28 19.11 -20.65 5.22
CA MET A 28 18.38 -19.44 5.59
C MET A 28 17.86 -18.72 4.34
N SER A 29 16.61 -18.31 4.37
CA SER A 29 15.97 -17.58 3.28
C SER A 29 16.41 -16.12 3.25
N THR A 30 16.63 -15.61 2.05
CA THR A 30 16.89 -14.19 1.76
C THR A 30 16.05 -13.75 0.56
N GLY A 31 15.83 -12.44 0.44
CA GLY A 31 15.03 -11.82 -0.61
C GLY A 31 13.54 -12.13 -0.50
N TRP A 32 12.85 -12.00 -1.63
CA TRP A 32 11.42 -12.29 -1.78
C TRP A 32 11.15 -13.79 -1.67
N LYS A 33 10.16 -14.17 -0.86
CA LYS A 33 9.69 -15.55 -0.73
C LYS A 33 8.18 -15.58 -0.59
N GLN A 34 7.54 -16.48 -1.34
CA GLN A 34 6.14 -16.82 -1.14
C GLN A 34 6.07 -18.09 -0.29
N ILE A 35 5.41 -18.00 0.86
CA ILE A 35 5.29 -19.08 1.85
C ILE A 35 3.83 -19.11 2.31
N ASP A 36 3.17 -20.26 2.17
CA ASP A 36 1.78 -20.48 2.56
C ASP A 36 0.82 -19.39 2.02
N GLY A 37 1.01 -19.02 0.75
CA GLY A 37 0.21 -18.00 0.06
C GLY A 37 0.58 -16.54 0.39
N GLY A 38 1.40 -16.30 1.42
CA GLY A 38 1.87 -14.96 1.80
C GLY A 38 3.22 -14.61 1.19
N TRP A 39 3.42 -13.35 0.81
CA TRP A 39 4.72 -12.83 0.39
C TRP A 39 5.48 -12.22 1.56
N TYR A 40 6.74 -12.61 1.70
CA TYR A 40 7.68 -12.11 2.71
C TYR A 40 8.93 -11.57 2.02
N TYR A 41 9.63 -10.66 2.68
CA TYR A 41 10.95 -10.25 2.29
C TYR A 41 11.94 -10.38 3.44
N PHE A 42 12.96 -11.20 3.21
CA PHE A 42 14.06 -11.42 4.14
C PHE A 42 15.26 -10.59 3.71
N ALA A 43 15.81 -9.78 4.60
CA ALA A 43 17.04 -9.03 4.34
C ALA A 43 18.21 -9.97 4.05
N SER A 44 19.36 -9.44 3.63
CA SER A 44 20.59 -10.24 3.46
C SER A 44 21.03 -10.94 4.75
N SER A 45 20.69 -10.36 5.91
CA SER A 45 20.87 -10.97 7.23
C SER A 45 19.89 -12.11 7.54
N GLY A 46 18.90 -12.36 6.67
CA GLY A 46 17.82 -13.32 6.83
C GLY A 46 16.64 -12.83 7.68
N ALA A 47 16.73 -11.66 8.29
CA ALA A 47 15.63 -11.12 9.09
C ALA A 47 14.48 -10.64 8.18
N ALA A 48 13.26 -11.06 8.48
CA ALA A 48 12.05 -10.64 7.79
C ALA A 48 11.75 -9.15 8.05
N LYS A 49 11.20 -8.49 7.03
CA LYS A 49 10.63 -7.15 7.13
C LYS A 49 9.28 -7.21 7.88
N GLN A 50 9.08 -6.27 8.79
CA GLN A 50 7.88 -6.12 9.63
C GLN A 50 7.60 -4.64 9.86
N ASN A 51 6.33 -4.22 9.79
CA ASN A 51 5.86 -2.85 10.01
C ASN A 51 6.72 -1.78 9.30
N GLN A 52 7.15 -2.06 8.07
CA GLN A 52 8.09 -1.18 7.40
C GLN A 52 8.01 -1.26 5.88
N TRP A 53 8.45 -0.17 5.26
CA TRP A 53 8.58 -0.04 3.82
C TRP A 53 9.82 -0.75 3.28
N LEU A 54 9.71 -1.22 2.05
CA LEU A 54 10.80 -1.75 1.22
C LEU A 54 10.75 -1.09 -0.15
N LYS A 55 11.87 -0.53 -0.60
CA LYS A 55 12.05 -0.17 -2.01
C LYS A 55 12.80 -1.30 -2.72
N SER A 56 12.17 -1.90 -3.73
CA SER A 56 12.75 -3.00 -4.50
C SER A 56 12.36 -2.86 -5.97
N GLY A 57 13.33 -2.94 -6.88
CA GLY A 57 13.08 -2.80 -8.32
C GLY A 57 12.41 -1.47 -8.70
N GLY A 58 12.72 -0.38 -7.98
CA GLY A 58 12.12 0.94 -8.19
C GLY A 58 10.71 1.11 -7.62
N LYS A 59 10.09 0.05 -7.08
CA LYS A 59 8.74 0.07 -6.50
C LYS A 59 8.80 0.03 -4.97
N TRP A 60 7.75 0.53 -4.33
CA TRP A 60 7.59 0.49 -2.87
C TRP A 60 6.61 -0.61 -2.47
N TYR A 61 6.91 -1.29 -1.37
CA TYR A 61 6.12 -2.35 -0.76
C TYR A 61 6.06 -2.11 0.74
N TYR A 62 4.98 -2.50 1.39
CA TYR A 62 4.85 -2.43 2.84
C TYR A 62 4.62 -3.82 3.43
N PHE A 63 5.25 -4.10 4.56
CA PHE A 63 5.08 -5.36 5.30
C PHE A 63 4.36 -5.08 6.60
N ALA A 64 3.29 -5.81 6.86
CA ALA A 64 2.46 -5.68 8.06
C ALA A 64 3.14 -6.26 9.31
N SER A 65 2.40 -6.24 10.42
CA SER A 65 2.84 -6.77 11.71
C SER A 65 3.02 -8.29 11.70
N ASP A 66 2.35 -9.00 10.80
CA ASP A 66 2.49 -10.45 10.59
C ASP A 66 3.60 -10.81 9.58
N TYR A 67 4.46 -9.85 9.23
CA TYR A 67 5.57 -9.96 8.29
C TYR A 67 5.17 -10.14 6.82
N ARG A 68 3.86 -10.18 6.50
CA ARG A 68 3.38 -10.36 5.14
C ARG A 68 3.33 -9.04 4.40
N MET A 69 3.59 -9.09 3.11
CA MET A 69 3.46 -7.97 2.19
C MET A 69 1.98 -7.58 2.07
N CYS A 70 1.68 -6.29 2.21
CA CYS A 70 0.34 -5.75 2.06
C CYS A 70 -0.09 -5.66 0.59
N THR A 71 -1.39 -5.87 0.37
CA THR A 71 -2.14 -5.53 -0.85
C THR A 71 -3.40 -4.75 -0.44
N GLY A 72 -3.97 -3.96 -1.35
CA GLY A 72 -5.13 -3.11 -1.05
C GLY A 72 -4.77 -1.88 -0.22
N PHE A 73 -5.76 -1.32 0.48
CA PHE A 73 -5.56 -0.15 1.31
C PHE A 73 -4.77 -0.47 2.59
N VAL A 74 -3.81 0.40 2.92
CA VAL A 74 -3.02 0.30 4.14
C VAL A 74 -2.85 1.69 4.76
N GLU A 75 -3.04 1.79 6.08
CA GLU A 75 -2.72 2.99 6.83
C GLU A 75 -1.34 2.86 7.47
N VAL A 76 -0.49 3.86 7.24
CA VAL A 76 0.85 3.94 7.83
C VAL A 76 1.05 5.34 8.38
N ALA A 77 1.22 5.46 9.69
CA ALA A 77 1.44 6.72 10.39
C ALA A 77 0.35 7.79 10.08
N GLY A 78 -0.93 7.39 10.07
CA GLY A 78 -2.07 8.27 9.82
C GLY A 78 -2.30 8.61 8.34
N GLN A 79 -1.47 8.11 7.42
CA GLN A 79 -1.64 8.30 5.98
C GLN A 79 -2.14 7.00 5.34
N THR A 80 -3.14 7.12 4.46
CA THR A 80 -3.64 5.99 3.68
C THR A 80 -2.88 5.83 2.37
N TYR A 81 -2.55 4.59 2.02
CA TYR A 81 -1.90 4.19 0.77
C TYR A 81 -2.72 3.08 0.13
N HIS A 82 -2.54 2.86 -1.18
CA HIS A 82 -3.04 1.68 -1.86
C HIS A 82 -1.88 0.87 -2.45
N MET A 83 -1.90 -0.43 -2.19
CA MET A 83 -0.94 -1.40 -2.71
C MET A 83 -1.65 -2.24 -3.79
N SER A 84 -1.14 -2.26 -5.01
CA SER A 84 -1.70 -3.10 -6.08
C SER A 84 -1.71 -4.60 -5.70
N ALA A 85 -2.35 -5.44 -6.52
CA ALA A 85 -2.32 -6.90 -6.33
C ALA A 85 -0.89 -7.50 -6.31
N SER A 86 0.08 -6.83 -6.94
CA SER A 86 1.49 -7.21 -6.89
C SER A 86 2.20 -6.76 -5.60
N GLY A 87 1.50 -6.05 -4.73
CA GLY A 87 2.03 -5.37 -3.54
C GLY A 87 2.80 -4.09 -3.83
N ALA A 88 2.98 -3.70 -5.09
CA ALA A 88 3.58 -2.42 -5.42
C ALA A 88 2.63 -1.26 -5.07
N MET A 89 3.15 -0.27 -4.37
CA MET A 89 2.43 0.95 -3.97
C MET A 89 2.01 1.76 -5.20
N ASP A 90 0.75 2.15 -5.25
CA ASP A 90 0.21 2.99 -6.30
C ASP A 90 0.56 4.47 -6.08
N THR A 91 0.70 5.19 -7.20
CA THR A 91 0.86 6.65 -7.26
C THR A 91 0.04 7.19 -8.43
N GLY A 92 -0.31 8.48 -8.38
CA GLY A 92 -1.14 9.15 -9.39
C GLY A 92 -2.60 8.72 -9.34
N TRP A 93 -3.31 8.92 -10.45
CA TRP A 93 -4.69 8.48 -10.63
C TRP A 93 -4.79 6.96 -10.72
N LYS A 94 -5.71 6.38 -9.96
CA LYS A 94 -6.05 4.96 -10.00
C LYS A 94 -7.55 4.76 -9.88
N GLN A 95 -8.05 3.88 -10.73
CA GLN A 95 -9.39 3.32 -10.57
C GLN A 95 -9.31 2.09 -9.67
N ILE A 96 -10.05 2.10 -8.57
CA ILE A 96 -10.10 1.02 -7.58
C ILE A 96 -11.56 0.65 -7.39
N GLY A 97 -11.96 -0.50 -7.93
CA GLY A 97 -13.38 -0.79 -8.13
C GLY A 97 -13.97 0.17 -9.16
N GLU A 98 -15.08 0.80 -8.82
CA GLU A 98 -15.73 1.81 -9.66
C GLU A 98 -15.18 3.23 -9.41
N ASP A 99 -14.49 3.44 -8.30
CA ASP A 99 -14.04 4.74 -7.83
C ASP A 99 -12.69 5.14 -8.43
N TRP A 100 -12.57 6.41 -8.83
CA TRP A 100 -11.28 7.04 -9.10
C TRP A 100 -10.72 7.70 -7.85
N ARG A 101 -9.44 7.46 -7.56
CA ARG A 101 -8.71 8.03 -6.44
C ARG A 101 -7.36 8.56 -6.93
N HIS A 102 -6.80 9.52 -6.21
CA HIS A 102 -5.48 10.07 -6.54
C HIS A 102 -4.50 9.90 -5.37
N PHE A 103 -3.31 9.41 -5.69
CA PHE A 103 -2.22 9.20 -4.73
C PHE A 103 -1.04 10.12 -5.09
N ALA A 104 -0.49 10.81 -4.10
CA ALA A 104 0.69 11.66 -4.29
C ALA A 104 1.91 10.84 -4.76
N LYS A 105 3.00 11.50 -5.17
CA LYS A 105 4.27 10.81 -5.50
C LYS A 105 4.85 10.02 -4.31
N SER A 106 4.52 10.43 -3.08
CA SER A 106 4.84 9.71 -1.85
C SER A 106 3.98 8.46 -1.64
N GLY A 107 2.90 8.30 -2.41
CA GLY A 107 1.89 7.24 -2.27
C GLY A 107 0.73 7.58 -1.35
N ALA A 108 0.79 8.68 -0.60
CA ALA A 108 -0.31 9.08 0.28
C ALA A 108 -1.55 9.45 -0.54
N MET A 109 -2.70 8.89 -0.18
CA MET A 109 -3.99 9.20 -0.80
C MET A 109 -4.34 10.68 -0.55
N GLN A 110 -4.69 11.38 -1.61
CA GLN A 110 -5.20 12.75 -1.52
C GLN A 110 -6.71 12.71 -1.32
N ALA A 111 -7.19 13.51 -0.37
CA ALA A 111 -8.59 13.64 -0.02
C ALA A 111 -8.93 15.12 0.27
N ASN A 112 -10.20 15.45 0.14
CA ASN A 112 -10.80 16.77 0.41
C ASN A 112 -10.05 17.94 -0.25
N GLN A 113 -9.69 17.80 -1.54
CA GLN A 113 -8.91 18.79 -2.26
C GLN A 113 -9.06 18.70 -3.78
N TRP A 114 -8.67 19.77 -4.45
CA TRP A 114 -8.52 19.79 -5.90
C TRP A 114 -7.22 19.10 -6.34
N ILE A 115 -7.33 18.27 -7.38
CA ILE A 115 -6.21 17.68 -8.11
C ILE A 115 -6.05 18.45 -9.42
N SER A 116 -4.89 19.08 -9.57
CA SER A 116 -4.53 19.89 -10.76
C SER A 116 -5.57 20.97 -11.12
N GLY A 117 -6.32 21.46 -10.13
CA GLY A 117 -7.38 22.47 -10.32
C GLY A 117 -8.56 22.02 -11.19
N THR A 118 -8.65 20.72 -11.51
CA THR A 118 -9.64 20.19 -12.46
C THR A 118 -10.60 19.20 -11.82
N TYR A 119 -10.08 18.29 -10.98
CA TYR A 119 -10.88 17.22 -10.37
C TYR A 119 -10.89 17.40 -8.86
N TRP A 120 -12.04 17.18 -8.23
CA TRP A 120 -12.13 17.18 -6.77
C TRP A 120 -12.15 15.75 -6.24
N VAL A 121 -11.30 15.47 -5.25
CA VAL A 121 -11.37 14.23 -4.47
C VAL A 121 -12.02 14.51 -3.12
N GLY A 122 -13.06 13.75 -2.78
CA GLY A 122 -13.84 13.88 -1.56
C GLY A 122 -13.05 13.50 -0.29
N ALA A 123 -13.71 13.59 0.87
CA ALA A 123 -13.10 13.24 2.15
C ALA A 123 -12.72 11.75 2.25
N ASP A 124 -13.46 10.90 1.54
CA ASP A 124 -13.16 9.48 1.36
C ASP A 124 -12.05 9.24 0.31
N GLY A 125 -11.58 10.27 -0.40
CA GLY A 125 -10.59 10.19 -1.48
C GLY A 125 -11.16 9.85 -2.86
N VAL A 126 -12.48 9.68 -2.99
CA VAL A 126 -13.13 9.37 -4.28
C VAL A 126 -13.30 10.65 -5.11
N MET A 127 -13.02 10.55 -6.40
CA MET A 127 -13.26 11.63 -7.35
C MET A 127 -14.76 11.88 -7.49
N ALA A 128 -15.19 13.12 -7.24
CA ALA A 128 -16.57 13.52 -7.43
C ALA A 128 -16.91 13.64 -8.93
N THR A 129 -18.16 13.29 -9.27
CA THR A 129 -18.77 13.53 -10.59
C THR A 129 -20.20 14.03 -10.38
N ASN A 130 -20.69 14.90 -11.28
CA ASN A 130 -22.03 15.50 -11.22
C ASN A 130 -22.40 16.04 -9.82
N ALA A 131 -21.49 16.80 -9.20
CA ALA A 131 -21.64 17.19 -7.81
C ALA A 131 -21.15 18.61 -7.53
N TRP A 132 -21.80 19.25 -6.56
CA TRP A 132 -21.27 20.43 -5.87
C TRP A 132 -20.19 20.00 -4.87
N VAL A 133 -19.01 20.60 -4.96
CA VAL A 133 -17.81 20.23 -4.18
C VAL A 133 -17.23 21.44 -3.45
N ASP A 134 -16.22 21.21 -2.60
CA ASP A 134 -15.49 22.26 -1.88
C ASP A 134 -16.45 23.19 -1.09
N GLY A 135 -17.24 22.58 -0.21
CA GLY A 135 -18.26 23.28 0.57
C GLY A 135 -19.45 23.79 -0.27
N GLY A 136 -19.69 23.20 -1.44
CA GLY A 136 -20.80 23.57 -2.33
C GLY A 136 -20.51 24.76 -3.24
N LYS A 137 -19.24 25.14 -3.37
CA LYS A 137 -18.82 26.36 -4.09
C LYS A 137 -18.62 26.14 -5.60
N TYR A 138 -18.25 24.92 -6.00
CA TYR A 138 -17.91 24.60 -7.38
C TYR A 138 -18.66 23.36 -7.84
N TRP A 139 -19.00 23.29 -9.12
CA TRP A 139 -19.60 22.11 -9.73
C TRP A 139 -18.56 21.34 -10.54
N VAL A 140 -18.63 20.00 -10.46
CA VAL A 140 -17.92 19.11 -11.37
C VAL A 140 -18.92 18.35 -12.25
N ASP A 141 -18.61 18.19 -13.54
CA ASP A 141 -19.45 17.53 -14.54
C ASP A 141 -19.44 15.99 -14.41
N ALA A 142 -20.05 15.31 -15.38
CA ALA A 142 -20.16 13.85 -15.40
C ALA A 142 -18.80 13.15 -15.53
N GLU A 143 -17.80 13.83 -16.10
CA GLU A 143 -16.43 13.38 -16.19
C GLU A 143 -15.59 13.81 -14.96
N GLY A 144 -16.19 14.51 -14.00
CA GLY A 144 -15.56 15.01 -12.78
C GLY A 144 -14.73 16.28 -12.98
N LYS A 145 -14.82 16.93 -14.14
CA LYS A 145 -14.10 18.16 -14.45
C LYS A 145 -14.86 19.35 -13.89
N TYR A 146 -14.12 20.30 -13.35
CA TYR A 146 -14.64 21.59 -12.93
C TYR A 146 -15.36 22.32 -14.08
N ASP A 147 -16.63 22.67 -13.85
CA ASP A 147 -17.42 23.53 -14.74
C ASP A 147 -17.52 24.94 -14.13
N PRO A 148 -16.83 25.94 -14.69
CA PRO A 148 -16.88 27.32 -14.21
C PRO A 148 -18.18 28.06 -14.55
N ASN A 149 -19.02 27.51 -15.43
CA ASN A 149 -20.25 28.16 -15.87
C ASN A 149 -21.45 27.81 -14.99
N LYS A 150 -21.40 26.67 -14.28
CA LYS A 150 -22.45 26.25 -13.36
C LYS A 150 -22.36 27.05 -12.06
N LYS A 151 -23.48 27.65 -11.64
CA LYS A 151 -23.60 28.44 -10.41
C LYS A 151 -24.59 27.78 -9.44
N PRO A 152 -24.38 27.90 -8.12
CA PRO A 152 -25.37 27.48 -7.14
C PRO A 152 -26.68 28.22 -7.39
N GLU A 153 -27.80 27.52 -7.21
CA GLU A 153 -29.14 28.11 -7.26
C GLU A 153 -29.38 29.02 -6.04
#